data_AF-A0A2S6N212-F1
#
_entry.id   AF-A0A2S6N212-F1
#
_cell.length_a   1.000
_cell.length_b   1.000
_cell.length_c   1.000
_cell.angle_alpha   90.00
_cell.angle_beta   90.00
_cell.angle_gamma   90.00
#
_symmetry.space_group_name_H-M   'P 1'
#
loop_
_entity.id
_entity.type
_entity.pdbx_description
1 polymer ?
#
loop_
_entity_poly.entity_id
_entity_poly.type
_entity_poly.pdbx_seq_one_letter_code
_entity_poly.pdbx_strand_id
1 'polypeptide(L)'
;MKVLLVDDHAIVRSGLRRLLGGQPQWRIAEAATGRDALALVQDERPDLVVLDLNLPGLGGFELLRRILREHPPARVLVLSMHLQASFAARAIQAGACGYMSKNAAPAELLKALRVVAEGGRYIEAEIAQAVALQTAAAPDPANRLTERDLEIVRLLGAGRSLHEIAAALGLGYKTVANACTQIKAKLGVGRTADLIRLGAAAGESRPLP
;
A
#
# COMPACT_ATOMS: atom_id res chain seq x y z
N MET A 1 14.88 -7.31 19.59
CA MET A 1 13.65 -6.98 18.85
C MET A 1 13.71 -7.65 17.49
N LYS A 2 12.65 -8.32 17.06
CA LYS A 2 12.55 -8.97 15.75
C LYS A 2 11.85 -8.03 14.77
N VAL A 3 12.49 -7.75 13.65
CA VAL A 3 12.00 -6.87 12.60
C VAL A 3 11.87 -7.68 11.32
N LEU A 4 10.68 -7.63 10.70
CA LEU A 4 10.43 -8.23 9.39
C LEU A 4 10.37 -7.11 8.34
N LEU A 5 11.20 -7.22 7.31
CA LEU A 5 11.13 -6.35 6.12
C LEU A 5 10.38 -7.06 5.01
N VAL A 6 9.33 -6.43 4.50
CA VAL A 6 8.52 -6.97 3.40
C VAL A 6 8.49 -5.96 2.26
N ASP A 7 9.16 -6.28 1.17
CA ASP A 7 9.25 -5.45 -0.04
C ASP A 7 9.70 -6.38 -1.16
N ASP A 8 9.19 -6.28 -2.39
CA ASP A 8 9.63 -7.13 -3.51
C ASP A 8 10.91 -6.62 -4.18
N HIS A 9 11.29 -5.35 -3.95
CA HIS A 9 12.49 -4.72 -4.51
C HIS A 9 13.75 -5.07 -3.71
N ALA A 10 14.62 -5.90 -4.29
CA ALA A 10 15.85 -6.36 -3.64
C ALA A 10 16.81 -5.22 -3.22
N ILE A 11 16.89 -4.16 -4.02
CA ILE A 11 17.74 -2.99 -3.73
C ILE A 11 17.21 -2.25 -2.48
N VAL A 12 15.90 -2.04 -2.39
CA VAL A 12 15.26 -1.37 -1.25
C VAL A 12 15.46 -2.20 0.02
N ARG A 13 15.17 -3.51 -0.02
CA ARG A 13 15.42 -4.41 1.13
C ARG A 13 16.86 -4.37 1.60
N SER A 14 17.82 -4.41 0.68
CA SER A 14 19.26 -4.35 1.01
C SER A 14 19.63 -3.03 1.68
N GLY A 15 19.09 -1.91 1.19
CA GLY A 15 19.28 -0.58 1.79
C GLY A 15 18.71 -0.49 3.20
N LEU A 16 17.47 -0.99 3.39
CA LEU A 16 16.82 -1.07 4.70
C LEU A 16 17.62 -1.97 5.66
N ARG A 17 18.01 -3.17 5.24
CA ARG A 17 18.83 -4.07 6.05
C ARG A 17 20.13 -3.39 6.51
N ARG A 18 20.81 -2.67 5.61
CA ARG A 18 22.04 -1.93 5.95
C ARG A 18 21.79 -0.80 6.95
N LEU A 19 20.73 -0.02 6.74
CA LEU A 19 20.34 1.06 7.66
C LEU A 19 20.06 0.53 9.07
N LEU A 20 19.38 -0.60 9.15
CA LEU A 20 18.99 -1.23 10.41
C LEU A 20 20.11 -2.06 11.04
N GLY A 21 21.09 -2.50 10.25
CA GLY A 21 22.28 -3.21 10.75
C GLY A 21 23.13 -2.41 11.73
N GLY A 22 22.96 -1.08 11.78
CA GLY A 22 23.53 -0.22 12.82
C GLY A 22 22.90 -0.38 14.21
N GLN A 23 21.84 -1.20 14.34
CA GLN A 23 21.10 -1.43 15.58
C GLN A 23 21.30 -2.88 16.06
N PRO A 24 22.34 -3.18 16.86
CA PRO A 24 22.72 -4.55 17.23
C PRO A 24 21.62 -5.32 17.98
N GLN A 25 20.65 -4.62 18.58
CA GLN A 25 19.50 -5.19 19.27
C GLN A 25 18.35 -5.62 18.33
N TRP A 26 18.45 -5.33 17.02
CA TRP A 26 17.44 -5.66 16.00
C TRP A 26 17.87 -6.90 15.20
N ARG A 27 17.01 -7.92 15.20
CA ARG A 27 17.17 -9.14 14.38
C ARG A 27 16.27 -8.98 13.15
N ILE A 28 16.87 -9.02 11.97
CA ILE A 28 16.19 -8.69 10.71
C ILE A 28 15.92 -9.96 9.90
N ALA A 29 14.64 -10.24 9.66
CA ALA A 29 14.15 -11.18 8.68
C ALA A 29 13.63 -10.42 7.44
N GLU A 30 13.63 -11.07 6.28
CA GLU A 30 13.25 -10.45 5.00
C GLU A 30 12.29 -11.36 4.23
N ALA A 31 11.27 -10.75 3.62
CA ALA A 31 10.35 -11.39 2.71
C ALA A 31 10.23 -10.57 1.41
N ALA A 32 10.25 -11.26 0.28
CA ALA A 32 10.03 -10.65 -1.03
C ALA A 32 8.56 -10.74 -1.49
N THR A 33 7.75 -11.57 -0.82
CA THR A 33 6.35 -11.80 -1.18
C THR A 33 5.46 -11.82 0.05
N GLY A 34 4.16 -11.55 -0.14
CA GLY A 34 3.20 -11.65 0.95
C GLY A 34 3.07 -13.06 1.53
N ARG A 35 3.32 -14.11 0.74
CA ARG A 35 3.31 -15.50 1.23
C ARG A 35 4.46 -15.74 2.20
N ASP A 36 5.67 -15.34 1.82
CA ASP A 36 6.86 -15.51 2.65
C ASP A 36 6.74 -14.67 3.93
N ALA A 37 6.16 -13.47 3.83
CA ALA A 37 5.89 -12.62 4.98
C ALA A 37 4.96 -13.29 5.99
N LEU A 38 3.86 -13.92 5.53
CA LEU A 38 2.94 -14.62 6.43
C LEU A 38 3.59 -15.84 7.09
N ALA A 39 4.40 -16.61 6.36
CA ALA A 39 5.16 -17.72 6.94
C ALA A 39 6.11 -17.23 8.05
N LEU A 40 6.88 -16.17 7.80
CA LEU A 40 7.77 -15.58 8.80
C LEU A 40 7.02 -14.95 9.98
N VAL A 41 5.82 -14.40 9.76
CA VAL A 41 4.98 -13.91 10.86
C VAL A 41 4.55 -15.03 11.80
N GLN A 42 4.24 -16.21 11.25
CA GLN A 42 3.87 -17.38 12.04
C GLN A 42 5.08 -17.96 12.78
N ASP A 43 6.20 -18.14 12.08
CA ASP A 43 7.39 -18.81 12.61
C ASP A 43 8.20 -17.92 13.56
N GLU A 44 8.41 -16.65 13.19
CA GLU A 44 9.31 -15.76 13.92
C GLU A 44 8.59 -14.81 14.87
N ARG A 45 7.29 -14.56 14.71
CA ARG A 45 6.51 -13.63 15.54
C ARG A 45 7.21 -12.26 15.68
N PRO A 46 7.35 -11.49 14.58
CA PRO A 46 8.08 -10.24 14.59
C PRO A 46 7.39 -9.16 15.43
N ASP A 47 8.18 -8.40 16.19
CA ASP A 47 7.69 -7.28 17.01
C ASP A 47 7.27 -6.08 16.14
N LEU A 48 7.97 -5.91 15.00
CA LEU A 48 7.82 -4.82 14.06
C LEU A 48 7.90 -5.35 12.63
N VAL A 49 6.98 -4.90 11.79
CA VAL A 49 6.96 -5.20 10.35
C VAL A 49 7.08 -3.88 9.60
N VAL A 50 8.04 -3.83 8.69
CA VAL A 50 8.16 -2.78 7.68
C VAL A 50 7.55 -3.33 6.40
N LEU A 51 6.42 -2.76 5.99
CA LEU A 51 5.59 -3.32 4.94
C LEU A 51 5.49 -2.38 3.75
N ASP A 52 5.90 -2.85 2.57
CA ASP A 52 5.50 -2.27 1.30
C ASP A 52 4.06 -2.64 0.94
N LEU A 53 3.28 -1.68 0.46
CA LEU A 53 1.95 -1.95 -0.06
C LEU A 53 1.96 -2.48 -1.49
N ASN A 54 2.99 -2.15 -2.26
CA ASN A 54 3.13 -2.47 -3.68
C ASN A 54 3.68 -3.88 -3.93
N LEU A 55 3.18 -4.88 -3.22
CA LEU A 55 3.60 -6.26 -3.40
C LEU A 55 2.79 -6.96 -4.50
N PRO A 56 3.44 -7.72 -5.42
CA PRO A 56 2.74 -8.52 -6.39
C PRO A 56 1.93 -9.63 -5.72
N GLY A 57 0.74 -9.91 -6.26
CA GLY A 57 -0.14 -10.97 -5.77
C GLY A 57 -1.11 -10.49 -4.70
N LEU A 58 -0.90 -10.92 -3.44
CA LEU A 58 -1.75 -10.54 -2.31
C LEU A 58 -1.54 -9.05 -2.01
N GLY A 59 -2.52 -8.21 -2.35
CA GLY A 59 -2.37 -6.76 -2.23
C GLY A 59 -1.98 -6.32 -0.80
N GLY A 60 -1.15 -5.28 -0.69
CA GLY A 60 -0.51 -4.90 0.58
C GLY A 60 -1.46 -4.62 1.74
N PHE A 61 -2.62 -4.02 1.48
CA PHE A 61 -3.65 -3.82 2.51
C PHE A 61 -4.26 -5.13 3.02
N GLU A 62 -4.42 -6.12 2.15
CA GLU A 62 -4.89 -7.43 2.57
C GLU A 62 -3.83 -8.14 3.42
N LEU A 63 -2.57 -8.07 2.98
CA LEU A 63 -1.44 -8.59 3.75
C LEU A 63 -1.36 -7.96 5.15
N LEU A 64 -1.42 -6.63 5.24
CA LEU A 64 -1.48 -5.89 6.51
C LEU A 64 -2.55 -6.46 7.46
N ARG A 65 -3.78 -6.62 6.96
CA ARG A 65 -4.89 -7.15 7.77
C ARG A 65 -4.68 -8.60 8.20
N ARG A 66 -4.05 -9.42 7.36
CA ARG A 66 -3.75 -10.82 7.70
C ARG A 66 -2.66 -10.90 8.75
N ILE A 67 -1.57 -10.15 8.59
CA ILE A 67 -0.48 -10.06 9.58
C ILE A 67 -1.05 -9.70 10.96
N LEU A 68 -1.85 -8.63 11.04
CA LEU A 68 -2.43 -8.18 12.31
C LEU A 68 -3.48 -9.15 12.89
N ARG A 69 -4.11 -9.98 12.05
CA ARG A 69 -5.06 -11.00 12.52
C ARG A 69 -4.34 -12.23 13.07
N GLU A 70 -3.28 -12.68 12.38
CA GLU A 70 -2.50 -13.87 12.75
C GLU A 70 -1.52 -13.59 13.90
N HIS A 71 -1.06 -12.33 14.01
CA HIS A 71 -0.19 -11.87 15.07
C HIS A 71 -0.57 -10.44 15.53
N PRO A 72 -1.63 -10.28 16.35
CA PRO A 72 -2.09 -8.97 16.84
C PRO A 72 -1.05 -8.08 17.56
N PRO A 73 -0.03 -8.64 18.25
CA PRO A 73 1.05 -7.83 18.83
C PRO A 73 1.99 -7.17 17.81
N ALA A 74 1.96 -7.60 16.54
CA ALA A 74 2.81 -7.04 15.50
C ALA A 74 2.51 -5.56 15.31
N ARG A 75 3.56 -4.74 15.28
CA ARG A 75 3.45 -3.32 14.94
C ARG A 75 3.86 -3.13 13.50
N VAL A 76 3.03 -2.48 12.69
CA VAL A 76 3.29 -2.35 11.26
C VAL A 76 3.55 -0.90 10.87
N LEU A 77 4.73 -0.63 10.34
CA LEU A 77 5.08 0.62 9.66
C LEU A 77 4.97 0.39 8.15
N VAL A 78 4.09 1.13 7.49
CA VAL A 78 3.93 1.06 6.05
C VAL A 78 4.93 2.00 5.36
N LEU A 79 5.63 1.48 4.36
CA LEU A 79 6.43 2.26 3.42
C LEU A 79 5.75 2.25 2.06
N SER A 80 5.51 3.42 1.48
CA SER A 80 4.80 3.52 0.20
C SER A 80 5.42 4.57 -0.72
N MET A 81 5.34 4.31 -2.03
CA MET A 81 5.58 5.34 -3.06
C MET A 81 4.37 6.28 -3.23
N HIS A 82 3.21 5.88 -2.71
CA HIS A 82 1.96 6.62 -2.82
C HIS A 82 1.78 7.54 -1.60
N LEU A 83 1.91 8.85 -1.81
CA LEU A 83 1.76 9.88 -0.77
C LEU A 83 0.31 10.36 -0.62
N GLN A 84 -0.63 9.74 -1.34
CA GLN A 84 -2.03 10.11 -1.28
C GLN A 84 -2.59 9.86 0.13
N ALA A 85 -3.22 10.89 0.70
CA ALA A 85 -3.82 10.85 2.03
C ALA A 85 -4.81 9.69 2.22
N SER A 86 -5.52 9.30 1.17
CA SER A 86 -6.46 8.18 1.21
C SER A 86 -5.81 6.84 1.48
N PHE A 87 -4.59 6.62 0.98
CA PHE A 87 -3.82 5.41 1.25
C PHE A 87 -3.35 5.37 2.70
N ALA A 88 -2.79 6.47 3.18
CA ALA A 88 -2.37 6.60 4.57
C ALA A 88 -3.57 6.39 5.52
N ALA A 89 -4.70 7.06 5.27
CA ALA A 89 -5.92 6.90 6.06
C ALA A 89 -6.40 5.44 6.10
N ARG A 90 -6.39 4.74 4.96
CA ARG A 90 -6.79 3.32 4.89
C ARG A 90 -5.81 2.39 5.59
N ALA A 91 -4.50 2.67 5.53
CA ALA A 91 -3.49 1.87 6.23
C ALA A 91 -3.67 1.99 7.75
N ILE A 92 -3.87 3.22 8.23
CA ILE A 92 -4.14 3.50 9.64
C ILE A 92 -5.47 2.85 10.08
N GLN A 93 -6.53 2.97 9.29
CA GLN A 93 -7.81 2.28 9.57
C GLN A 93 -7.68 0.75 9.58
N ALA A 94 -6.77 0.19 8.78
CA ALA A 94 -6.47 -1.23 8.77
C ALA A 94 -5.58 -1.69 9.94
N GLY A 95 -5.12 -0.76 10.79
CA GLY A 95 -4.36 -1.04 12.01
C GLY A 95 -2.85 -0.79 11.90
N ALA A 96 -2.36 -0.17 10.82
CA ALA A 96 -0.95 0.24 10.76
C ALA A 96 -0.62 1.23 11.88
N CYS A 97 0.54 1.05 12.50
CA CYS A 97 1.07 1.96 13.51
C CYS A 97 1.73 3.19 12.86
N GLY A 98 2.13 3.09 11.60
CA GLY A 98 2.64 4.24 10.88
C GLY A 98 2.58 4.13 9.37
N TYR A 99 2.83 5.27 8.72
CA TYR A 99 2.86 5.41 7.27
C TYR A 99 3.90 6.45 6.86
N MET A 100 4.79 6.08 5.95
CA MET A 100 5.86 6.93 5.46
C MET A 100 6.13 6.73 3.97
N SER A 101 6.70 7.77 3.37
CA SER A 101 7.29 7.71 2.04
C SER A 101 8.49 6.76 2.00
N LYS A 102 8.58 5.94 0.94
CA LYS A 102 9.81 5.20 0.61
C LYS A 102 10.99 6.12 0.27
N ASN A 103 10.74 7.39 -0.07
CA ASN A 103 11.77 8.39 -0.36
C ASN A 103 12.23 9.16 0.89
N ALA A 104 11.70 8.84 2.07
CA ALA A 104 12.08 9.50 3.31
C ALA A 104 13.59 9.37 3.58
N ALA A 105 14.18 10.41 4.16
CA ALA A 105 15.58 10.38 4.54
C ALA A 105 15.86 9.22 5.52
N PRO A 106 17.03 8.55 5.43
CA PRO A 106 17.33 7.39 6.28
C PRO A 106 17.23 7.68 7.78
N ALA A 107 17.61 8.89 8.21
CA ALA A 107 17.49 9.31 9.61
C ALA A 107 16.03 9.41 10.07
N GLU A 108 15.14 9.88 9.20
CA GLU A 108 13.71 10.01 9.48
C GLU A 108 13.05 8.63 9.56
N LEU A 109 13.42 7.70 8.68
CA LEU A 109 12.96 6.32 8.76
C LEU A 109 13.40 5.65 10.07
N LEU A 110 14.66 5.81 10.48
CA LEU A 110 15.14 5.27 11.75
C LEU A 110 14.38 5.83 12.95
N LYS A 111 14.10 7.14 12.94
CA LYS A 111 13.29 7.80 13.97
C LYS A 111 11.89 7.19 14.04
N ALA A 112 11.22 7.03 12.91
CA ALA A 112 9.89 6.44 12.85
C ALA A 112 9.87 4.99 13.35
N LEU A 113 10.84 4.18 12.94
CA LEU A 113 10.96 2.79 13.39
C LEU A 113 11.16 2.70 14.90
N ARG A 114 11.92 3.61 15.52
CA ARG A 114 12.07 3.69 16.98
C ARG A 114 10.76 4.04 17.66
N VAL A 115 10.06 5.06 17.17
CA VAL A 115 8.75 5.47 17.72
C VAL A 115 7.75 4.30 17.66
N VAL A 116 7.65 3.61 16.52
CA VAL A 116 6.76 2.46 16.39
C VAL A 116 7.23 1.29 17.26
N ALA A 117 8.54 1.04 17.36
CA ALA A 117 9.13 0.02 18.23
C ALA A 117 8.86 0.24 19.72
N GLU A 118 8.56 1.47 20.14
CA GLU A 118 8.17 1.83 21.51
C GLU A 118 6.65 1.81 21.73
N GLY A 119 5.87 1.48 20.68
CA GLY A 119 4.40 1.42 20.73
C GLY A 119 3.70 2.72 20.33
N GLY A 120 4.48 3.72 19.90
CA GLY A 120 3.95 4.95 19.34
C GLY A 120 3.39 4.79 17.92
N ARG A 121 2.81 5.88 17.41
CA ARG A 121 2.38 6.00 16.01
C ARG A 121 3.22 7.00 15.27
N TYR A 122 3.47 6.75 13.99
CA TYR A 122 4.27 7.64 13.15
C TYR A 122 3.65 7.87 11.78
N ILE A 123 3.32 9.10 11.44
CA ILE A 123 2.93 9.47 10.09
C ILE A 123 3.83 10.63 9.68
N GLU A 124 4.44 10.54 8.51
CA GLU A 124 5.25 11.62 7.95
C GLU A 124 4.41 12.92 7.86
N ALA A 125 5.01 14.05 8.22
CA ALA A 125 4.27 15.29 8.48
C ALA A 125 3.42 15.77 7.29
N GLU A 126 3.97 15.72 6.07
CA GLU A 126 3.27 16.11 4.85
C GLU A 126 2.04 15.22 4.59
N ILE A 127 2.18 13.91 4.82
CA ILE A 127 1.10 12.94 4.67
C ILE A 127 0.03 13.16 5.75
N ALA A 128 0.46 13.39 7.00
CA ALA A 128 -0.45 13.66 8.12
C ALA A 128 -1.29 14.92 7.86
N GLN A 129 -0.67 15.98 7.34
CA GLN A 129 -1.36 17.21 6.95
C GLN A 129 -2.38 16.95 5.85
N ALA A 130 -2.00 16.21 4.80
CA ALA A 130 -2.91 15.86 3.71
C ALA A 130 -4.11 15.02 4.19
N VAL A 131 -3.89 14.07 5.11
CA VAL A 131 -4.96 13.28 5.74
C VAL A 131 -5.92 14.18 6.52
N ALA A 132 -5.39 15.08 7.34
CA ALA A 132 -6.20 16.01 8.13
C ALA A 132 -7.08 16.92 7.24
N LEU A 133 -6.51 17.46 6.16
CA LEU A 133 -7.23 18.29 5.20
C LEU A 133 -8.30 17.49 4.43
N GLN A 134 -8.02 16.24 4.06
CA GLN A 134 -9.03 15.37 3.43
C GLN A 134 -10.17 15.00 4.37
N THR A 135 -9.90 14.75 5.66
CA THR A 135 -10.96 14.49 6.63
C THR A 135 -11.84 15.70 6.91
N ALA A 136 -11.33 16.92 6.67
CA ALA A 136 -12.11 18.15 6.74
C ALA A 136 -12.99 18.39 5.50
N ALA A 137 -12.70 17.70 4.38
CA ALA A 137 -13.50 17.72 3.16
C ALA A 137 -14.52 16.56 3.14
N ALA A 138 -15.62 16.69 2.40
CA ALA A 138 -16.60 15.62 2.25
C ALA A 138 -15.93 14.34 1.68
N PRO A 139 -16.37 13.13 2.09
CA PRO A 139 -15.71 11.88 1.70
C PRO A 139 -15.74 11.68 0.18
N ASP A 140 -14.56 11.74 -0.47
CA ASP A 140 -14.40 11.45 -1.89
C ASP A 140 -14.60 9.95 -2.16
N PRO A 141 -15.58 9.55 -3.00
CA PRO A 141 -15.78 8.15 -3.39
C PRO A 141 -14.54 7.50 -4.02
N ALA A 142 -13.66 8.27 -4.66
CA ALA A 142 -12.42 7.76 -5.27
C ALA A 142 -11.49 7.13 -4.23
N ASN A 143 -11.55 7.57 -2.97
CA ASN A 143 -10.74 7.04 -1.88
C ASN A 143 -11.10 5.59 -1.49
N ARG A 144 -12.20 5.04 -2.02
CA ARG A 144 -12.62 3.64 -1.77
C ARG A 144 -11.98 2.64 -2.74
N LEU A 145 -11.28 3.11 -3.78
CA LEU A 145 -10.63 2.26 -4.78
C LEU A 145 -9.30 1.69 -4.27
N THR A 146 -9.06 0.39 -4.47
CA THR A 146 -7.74 -0.25 -4.28
C THR A 146 -6.77 0.13 -5.41
N GLU A 147 -5.47 -0.14 -5.26
CA GLU A 147 -4.50 0.06 -6.37
C GLU A 147 -4.91 -0.70 -7.63
N ARG A 148 -5.37 -1.94 -7.46
CA ARG A 148 -5.85 -2.74 -8.58
C ARG A 148 -7.09 -2.13 -9.24
N ASP A 149 -7.98 -1.53 -8.44
CA ASP A 149 -9.13 -0.80 -8.98
C ASP A 149 -8.67 0.43 -9.80
N LEU A 150 -7.72 1.20 -9.27
CA LEU A 150 -7.16 2.38 -9.93
C LEU A 150 -6.43 2.01 -11.23
N GLU A 151 -5.67 0.92 -11.22
CA GLU A 151 -4.97 0.39 -12.39
C GLU A 151 -5.94 0.00 -13.50
N ILE A 152 -7.04 -0.70 -13.16
CA ILE A 152 -8.11 -1.05 -14.09
C ILE A 152 -8.79 0.20 -14.64
N VAL A 153 -9.14 1.18 -13.78
CA VAL A 153 -9.75 2.45 -14.20
C VAL A 153 -8.84 3.24 -15.15
N ARG A 154 -7.53 3.27 -14.88
CA ARG A 154 -6.54 3.95 -15.73
C ARG A 154 -6.44 3.31 -17.11
N LEU A 155 -6.38 1.98 -17.18
CA LEU A 155 -6.32 1.28 -18.46
C LEU A 155 -7.62 1.44 -19.27
N LEU A 156 -8.78 1.45 -18.58
CA LEU A 156 -10.07 1.81 -19.21
C LEU A 156 -10.04 3.23 -19.77
N GLY A 157 -9.51 4.20 -19.01
CA GLY A 157 -9.34 5.58 -19.46
C GLY A 157 -8.41 5.73 -20.67
N ALA A 158 -7.41 4.86 -20.78
CA ALA A 158 -6.53 4.76 -21.95
C ALA A 158 -7.17 4.04 -23.15
N GLY A 159 -8.47 3.70 -23.09
CA GLY A 159 -9.22 3.08 -24.17
C GLY A 159 -9.02 1.56 -24.29
N ARG A 160 -8.41 0.90 -23.31
CA ARG A 160 -8.20 -0.56 -23.35
C ARG A 160 -9.51 -1.30 -23.10
N SER A 161 -9.73 -2.35 -23.89
CA SER A 161 -10.82 -3.30 -23.68
C SER A 161 -10.56 -4.17 -22.44
N LEU A 162 -11.62 -4.77 -21.88
CA LEU A 162 -11.50 -5.67 -20.73
C LEU A 162 -10.60 -6.90 -21.01
N HIS A 163 -10.54 -7.36 -22.27
CA HIS A 163 -9.63 -8.44 -22.68
C HIS A 163 -8.16 -8.00 -22.66
N GLU A 164 -7.86 -6.80 -23.16
CA GLU A 164 -6.51 -6.24 -23.09
C GLU A 164 -6.07 -5.97 -21.66
N ILE A 165 -6.98 -5.48 -20.82
CA ILE A 165 -6.71 -5.27 -19.38
C ILE A 165 -6.44 -6.60 -18.70
N ALA A 166 -7.26 -7.63 -18.98
CA ALA A 166 -7.05 -8.97 -18.44
C ALA A 166 -5.66 -9.51 -18.82
N ALA A 167 -5.27 -9.38 -20.09
CA ALA A 167 -3.95 -9.77 -20.57
C ALA A 167 -2.82 -8.96 -19.90
N ALA A 168 -2.94 -7.64 -19.83
CA ALA A 168 -1.95 -6.75 -19.23
C ALA A 168 -1.71 -7.03 -17.74
N LEU A 169 -2.76 -7.44 -17.03
CA LEU A 169 -2.72 -7.66 -15.58
C LEU A 169 -2.52 -9.13 -15.17
N GLY A 170 -2.44 -10.05 -16.13
CA GLY A 170 -2.34 -11.49 -15.89
C GLY A 170 -3.59 -12.08 -15.22
N LEU A 171 -4.78 -11.53 -15.53
CA LEU A 171 -6.06 -11.91 -14.93
C LEU A 171 -7.01 -12.55 -15.96
N GLY A 172 -8.03 -13.25 -15.48
CA GLY A 172 -9.12 -13.72 -16.34
C GLY A 172 -10.12 -12.60 -16.66
N TYR A 173 -10.72 -12.64 -17.86
CA TYR A 173 -11.76 -11.67 -18.28
C TYR A 173 -12.87 -11.48 -17.24
N LYS A 174 -13.39 -12.58 -16.68
CA LYS A 174 -14.45 -12.54 -15.65
C LYS A 174 -13.99 -11.81 -14.38
N THR A 175 -12.71 -11.93 -14.02
CA THR A 175 -12.13 -11.23 -12.86
C THR A 175 -12.14 -9.72 -13.09
N VAL A 176 -11.70 -9.27 -14.26
CA VAL A 176 -11.69 -7.84 -14.62
C VAL A 176 -13.11 -7.29 -14.73
N ALA A 177 -14.03 -8.04 -15.34
CA ALA A 177 -15.44 -7.65 -15.42
C ALA A 177 -16.10 -7.49 -14.04
N ASN A 178 -15.82 -8.44 -13.13
CA ASN A 178 -16.30 -8.36 -11.74
C ASN A 178 -15.67 -7.18 -10.99
N ALA A 179 -14.38 -6.93 -11.18
CA ALA A 179 -13.71 -5.77 -10.62
C ALA A 179 -14.38 -4.46 -11.09
N CYS A 180 -14.64 -4.30 -12.38
CA CYS A 180 -15.37 -3.12 -12.90
C CYS A 180 -16.74 -2.92 -12.23
N THR A 181 -17.46 -4.00 -11.93
CA THR A 181 -18.73 -3.91 -11.18
C THR A 181 -18.52 -3.41 -9.75
N GLN A 182 -17.51 -3.92 -9.05
CA GLN A 182 -17.17 -3.47 -7.69
C GLN A 182 -16.69 -2.02 -7.66
N ILE A 183 -15.90 -1.60 -8.66
CA ILE A 183 -15.41 -0.23 -8.83
C ILE A 183 -16.59 0.74 -9.02
N LYS A 184 -17.54 0.39 -9.90
CA LYS A 184 -18.78 1.14 -10.11
C LYS A 184 -19.55 1.35 -8.81
N ALA A 185 -19.73 0.28 -8.03
CA ALA A 185 -20.40 0.36 -6.73
C ALA A 185 -19.65 1.25 -5.73
N LYS A 186 -18.30 1.17 -5.68
CA LYS A 186 -17.47 2.00 -4.80
C LYS A 186 -17.57 3.50 -5.14
N LEU A 187 -17.63 3.82 -6.44
CA LEU A 187 -17.70 5.19 -6.95
C LEU A 187 -19.12 5.76 -7.08
N GLY A 188 -20.15 4.93 -6.89
CA GLY A 188 -21.55 5.34 -7.04
C GLY A 188 -21.96 5.61 -8.50
N VAL A 189 -21.28 5.00 -9.47
CA VAL A 189 -21.55 5.19 -10.91
C VAL A 189 -22.17 3.93 -11.53
N GLY A 190 -23.04 4.11 -12.53
CA GLY A 190 -23.82 3.00 -13.10
C GLY A 190 -23.22 2.38 -14.35
N ARG A 191 -22.47 3.16 -15.15
CA ARG A 191 -22.05 2.76 -16.51
C ARG A 191 -20.54 2.62 -16.61
N THR A 192 -20.08 1.67 -17.41
CA THR A 192 -18.65 1.50 -17.71
C THR A 192 -18.07 2.75 -18.38
N ALA A 193 -18.87 3.47 -19.18
CA ALA A 193 -18.50 4.76 -19.75
C ALA A 193 -18.14 5.80 -18.67
N ASP A 194 -18.73 5.72 -17.48
CA ASP A 194 -18.40 6.62 -16.37
C ASP A 194 -16.99 6.31 -15.84
N LEU A 195 -16.62 5.02 -15.74
CA LEU A 195 -15.26 4.62 -15.39
C LEU A 195 -14.24 5.06 -16.43
N ILE A 196 -14.56 4.96 -17.73
CA ILE A 196 -13.69 5.42 -18.82
C ILE A 196 -13.44 6.93 -18.71
N ARG A 197 -14.49 7.74 -18.52
CA ARG A 197 -14.34 9.19 -18.36
C ARG A 197 -13.50 9.55 -17.14
N LEU A 198 -13.73 8.89 -16.00
CA LEU A 198 -12.94 9.10 -14.78
C LEU A 198 -11.47 8.69 -14.97
N GLY A 199 -11.22 7.58 -15.66
CA GLY A 199 -9.86 7.13 -15.99
C GLY A 199 -9.13 8.08 -16.95
N ALA A 200 -9.83 8.62 -17.95
CA ALA A 200 -9.27 9.56 -18.91
C ALA A 200 -8.87 10.89 -18.23
N ALA A 201 -9.75 11.43 -17.37
CA ALA A 201 -9.46 12.65 -16.60
C ALA A 201 -8.26 12.49 -15.64
N ALA A 202 -8.04 11.29 -15.09
CA ALA A 202 -6.88 10.98 -14.25
C ALA A 202 -5.57 10.77 -15.06
N GLY A 203 -5.66 10.51 -16.37
CA GLY A 203 -4.53 10.34 -17.27
C GLY A 203 -3.94 11.64 -17.83
N GLU A 204 -4.75 12.71 -17.88
CA GLU A 204 -4.37 14.02 -18.45
C GLU A 204 -3.41 14.85 -17.56
N SER A 205 -3.06 14.39 -16.36
CA SER A 205 -2.07 15.07 -15.49
C SER A 205 -0.60 14.86 -15.89
N ARG A 206 -0.33 14.38 -17.12
CA ARG A 206 1.03 14.33 -17.68
C ARG A 206 0.98 14.96 -19.07
N PRO A 207 1.67 16.09 -19.32
CA PRO A 207 1.66 16.68 -20.65
C PRO A 207 2.36 15.71 -21.60
N LEU A 208 1.76 15.52 -22.77
CA LEU A 208 2.44 14.91 -23.90
C LEU A 208 3.41 15.93 -24.51
N PRO A 209 4.57 15.47 -25.03
CA PRO A 209 5.61 16.34 -25.59
C PRO A 209 5.16 17.11 -26.83
#